data_AF-A0A7K8JEC2-F1
#
_entry.id   AF-A0A7K8JEC2-F1
#
_cell.length_a   1.000
_cell.length_b   1.000
_cell.length_c   1.000
_cell.angle_alpha   90.00
_cell.angle_beta   90.00
_cell.angle_gamma   90.00
#
_symmetry.space_group_name_H-M   'P 1'
#
loop_
_entity.id
_entity.type
_entity.pdbx_description
1 polymer ?
#
loop_
_entity_poly.entity_id
_entity_poly.type
_entity_poly.pdbx_seq_one_letter_code
_entity_poly.pdbx_strand_id
1 'polypeptide(L)'
;RVAPAGSSVKKRRKKDKRALADEDVADIQHTEDFLIKPESRVAQLDTSQWPLLLKNFDKLNVRTAHYTPLPSGANPLKREISDYVRSGFINLDKPSNPSSHEVVAWIRRILRVEKTGHSGTLDPKVTGCLIVCIERATRLVKSQQSAGKEYVGIVRLHNAIESEAQLARAIETLTGALFQRPPLIAAVKRQLRVRTIYESKLVEYDPERRLGIFWVSCEAGTYIRTLCVHLGLLLGVGGQMQELRRVRSGILGETDNMVTMHDVLDAQWQYDNNKDDSYLRRVILPLEKLLTSHKRLVMKDSAVSS
;
A
#
# COMPACT_ATOMS: atom_id res chain seq x y z
N ARG A 1 -48.28 30.43 59.36
CA ARG A 1 -49.56 29.73 59.08
C ARG A 1 -49.60 29.45 57.58
N VAL A 2 -49.86 28.19 57.20
CA VAL A 2 -50.13 27.64 55.84
C VAL A 2 -48.89 27.59 54.90
N ALA A 3 -48.20 26.45 54.74
CA ALA A 3 -48.41 25.28 53.84
C ALA A 3 -47.90 25.46 52.37
N PRO A 4 -47.54 24.38 51.65
CA PRO A 4 -46.31 24.28 50.85
C PRO A 4 -46.48 23.91 49.35
N ALA A 5 -45.34 23.68 48.69
CA ALA A 5 -45.06 22.76 47.58
C ALA A 5 -45.45 23.13 46.13
N GLY A 6 -44.52 22.84 45.22
CA GLY A 6 -44.73 22.86 43.78
C GLY A 6 -43.43 22.73 42.98
N SER A 7 -42.83 21.53 42.96
CA SER A 7 -41.74 21.19 42.05
C SER A 7 -42.28 21.08 40.61
N SER A 8 -41.72 21.86 39.68
CA SER A 8 -42.01 21.70 38.25
C SER A 8 -40.73 21.43 37.46
N VAL A 9 -40.54 20.16 37.13
CA VAL A 9 -39.53 19.59 36.24
C VAL A 9 -39.61 20.27 34.86
N LYS A 10 -38.60 21.06 34.49
CA LYS A 10 -38.45 21.55 33.10
C LYS A 10 -37.90 20.44 32.20
N LYS A 11 -38.79 19.68 31.58
CA LYS A 11 -38.50 18.80 30.43
C LYS A 11 -37.85 19.62 29.31
N ARG A 12 -36.55 19.42 29.05
CA ARG A 12 -35.90 19.82 27.80
C ARG A 12 -36.50 18.98 26.67
N ARG A 13 -37.39 19.57 25.87
CA ARG A 13 -37.80 19.00 24.58
C ARG A 13 -36.63 19.11 23.61
N LYS A 14 -36.05 17.96 23.25
CA LYS A 14 -35.11 17.78 22.16
C LYS A 14 -35.89 18.07 20.86
N LYS A 15 -35.54 19.13 20.13
CA LYS A 15 -36.16 19.47 18.84
C LYS A 15 -35.50 18.55 17.80
N ASP A 16 -36.21 17.51 17.38
CA ASP A 16 -35.78 16.64 16.28
C ASP A 16 -35.67 17.49 15.01
N LYS A 17 -34.48 17.49 14.40
CA LYS A 17 -34.26 18.07 13.07
C LYS A 17 -34.96 17.16 12.06
N ARG A 18 -36.19 17.51 11.67
CA ARG A 18 -36.80 16.98 10.45
C ARG A 18 -35.94 17.42 9.28
N ALA A 19 -35.56 16.48 8.42
CA ALA A 19 -35.02 16.82 7.12
C ALA A 19 -36.15 17.48 6.30
N LEU A 20 -35.87 18.63 5.69
CA LEU A 20 -36.78 19.34 4.78
C LEU A 20 -36.96 18.47 3.54
N ALA A 21 -38.00 17.64 3.54
CA ALA A 21 -38.46 16.92 2.37
C ALA A 21 -39.86 17.48 2.04
N ASP A 22 -39.94 18.18 0.90
CA ASP A 22 -41.15 18.67 0.23
C ASP A 22 -42.17 19.45 1.09
N GLU A 23 -41.74 20.53 1.74
CA GLU A 23 -42.67 21.57 2.22
C GLU A 23 -42.86 22.66 1.14
N ASP A 24 -44.08 23.20 1.03
CA ASP A 24 -44.43 24.29 0.10
C ASP A 24 -43.51 25.48 0.34
N VAL A 25 -42.97 26.08 -0.73
CA VAL A 25 -41.97 27.16 -0.65
C VAL A 25 -42.48 28.32 0.22
N ALA A 26 -43.80 28.54 0.23
CA ALA A 26 -44.47 29.51 1.09
C ALA A 26 -44.32 29.22 2.59
N ASP A 27 -44.41 27.95 3.01
CA ASP A 27 -44.28 27.57 4.42
C ASP A 27 -42.83 27.70 4.90
N ILE A 28 -41.86 27.34 4.05
CA ILE A 28 -40.44 27.50 4.37
C ILE A 28 -40.07 28.99 4.50
N GLN A 29 -40.67 29.87 3.68
CA GLN A 29 -40.49 31.33 3.75
C GLN A 29 -40.97 31.97 5.06
N HIS A 30 -42.03 31.43 5.66
CA HIS A 30 -42.58 31.96 6.92
C HIS A 30 -41.92 31.37 8.17
N THR A 31 -41.29 30.20 8.06
CA THR A 31 -40.84 29.42 9.23
C THR A 31 -39.33 29.51 9.46
N GLU A 32 -38.54 29.70 8.41
CA GLU A 32 -37.08 29.73 8.49
C GLU A 32 -36.51 31.14 8.30
N ASP A 33 -35.66 31.57 9.23
CA ASP A 33 -34.81 32.73 9.03
C ASP A 33 -33.61 32.32 8.17
N PHE A 34 -33.65 32.62 6.87
CA PHE A 34 -32.56 32.39 5.92
C PHE A 34 -31.38 33.37 6.13
N LEU A 35 -30.93 33.52 7.37
CA LEU A 35 -29.82 34.38 7.75
C LEU A 35 -28.53 33.57 7.74
N ILE A 36 -27.56 34.01 6.95
CA ILE A 36 -26.17 33.53 7.04
C ILE A 36 -25.66 33.95 8.42
N LYS A 37 -25.43 32.98 9.30
CA LYS A 37 -24.90 33.27 10.64
C LYS A 37 -23.50 33.87 10.51
N PRO A 38 -23.19 34.96 11.24
CA PRO A 38 -21.85 35.52 11.24
C PRO A 38 -20.89 34.53 11.90
N GLU A 39 -19.96 33.98 11.12
CA GLU A 39 -18.85 33.17 11.60
C GLU A 39 -17.57 34.00 11.60
N SER A 40 -16.84 33.99 12.72
CA SER A 40 -15.55 34.68 12.85
C SER A 40 -14.40 33.96 12.16
N ARG A 41 -14.61 32.73 11.70
CA ARG A 41 -13.61 31.92 11.00
C ARG A 41 -13.81 32.06 9.49
N VAL A 42 -12.74 32.44 8.80
CA VAL A 42 -12.68 32.35 7.33
C VAL A 42 -12.84 30.88 6.96
N ALA A 43 -13.78 30.57 6.06
CA ALA A 43 -14.00 29.20 5.59
C ALA A 43 -12.68 28.62 5.03
N GLN A 44 -12.16 27.59 5.68
CA GLN A 44 -11.00 26.85 5.20
C GLN A 44 -11.49 25.62 4.45
N LEU A 45 -10.95 25.41 3.24
CA LEU A 45 -11.23 24.22 2.46
C LEU A 45 -10.63 23.00 3.17
N ASP A 46 -11.47 22.11 3.70
CA ASP A 46 -11.00 20.84 4.26
C ASP A 46 -10.68 19.88 3.11
N THR A 47 -9.38 19.63 2.90
CA THR A 47 -8.90 18.68 1.88
C THR A 47 -8.34 17.39 2.48
N SER A 48 -8.66 17.09 3.74
CA SER A 48 -8.18 15.89 4.45
C SER A 48 -8.63 14.57 3.80
N GLN A 49 -9.79 14.57 3.15
CA GLN A 49 -10.38 13.42 2.45
C GLN A 49 -10.05 13.38 0.96
N TRP A 50 -9.29 14.34 0.43
CA TRP A 50 -8.93 14.33 -0.98
C TRP A 50 -7.98 13.15 -1.29
N PRO A 51 -8.09 12.52 -2.46
CA PRO A 51 -7.36 11.30 -2.76
C PRO A 51 -5.89 11.56 -3.12
N LEU A 52 -5.06 10.55 -2.89
CA LEU A 52 -3.68 10.47 -3.40
C LEU A 52 -2.84 11.70 -3.02
N LEU A 53 -2.17 12.30 -4.01
CA LEU A 53 -1.27 13.43 -3.84
C LEU A 53 -1.98 14.74 -3.51
N LEU A 54 -3.32 14.77 -3.59
CA LEU A 54 -4.12 15.95 -3.23
C LEU A 54 -4.63 15.91 -1.78
N LYS A 55 -4.38 14.82 -1.04
CA LYS A 55 -4.73 14.73 0.38
C LYS A 55 -4.03 15.81 1.20
N ASN A 56 -4.73 16.54 2.06
CA ASN A 56 -4.16 17.65 2.84
C ASN A 56 -3.42 18.67 1.95
N PHE A 57 -4.04 19.08 0.85
CA PHE A 57 -3.54 20.13 -0.03
C PHE A 57 -3.52 21.49 0.67
N ASP A 58 -4.51 21.78 1.52
CA ASP A 58 -4.63 23.01 2.32
C ASP A 58 -3.42 23.24 3.26
N LYS A 59 -2.71 22.17 3.63
CA LYS A 59 -1.51 22.23 4.48
C LYS A 59 -0.23 22.63 3.73
N LEU A 60 -0.29 22.84 2.42
CA LEU A 60 0.86 23.28 1.64
C LEU A 60 1.06 24.79 1.76
N ASN A 61 2.32 25.20 1.88
CA ASN A 61 2.65 26.63 1.87
C ASN A 61 2.36 27.23 0.49
N VAL A 62 1.56 28.28 0.45
CA VAL A 62 1.16 28.95 -0.78
C VAL A 62 2.22 29.97 -1.18
N ARG A 63 2.90 29.73 -2.31
CA ARG A 63 3.80 30.72 -2.93
C ARG A 63 3.05 31.72 -3.81
N THR A 64 2.02 31.26 -4.51
CA THR A 64 1.17 32.10 -5.36
C THR A 64 -0.21 31.47 -5.46
N ALA A 65 -1.27 32.26 -5.25
CA ALA A 65 -2.66 31.79 -5.33
C ALA A 65 -3.24 31.85 -6.75
N HIS A 66 -2.60 32.58 -7.67
CA HIS A 66 -3.11 32.85 -9.01
C HIS A 66 -2.34 32.06 -10.09
N TYR A 67 -3.11 31.34 -10.90
CA TYR A 67 -2.66 30.69 -12.13
C TYR A 67 -3.86 30.53 -13.07
N THR A 68 -3.59 30.36 -14.37
CA THR A 68 -4.63 30.08 -15.37
C THR A 68 -4.68 28.57 -15.60
N PRO A 69 -5.78 27.88 -15.26
CA PRO A 69 -5.90 26.46 -15.52
C PRO A 69 -5.87 26.17 -17.02
N LEU A 70 -5.11 25.15 -17.42
CA LEU A 70 -5.12 24.65 -18.79
C LEU A 70 -6.07 23.43 -18.88
N PRO A 71 -6.78 23.24 -20.00
CA PRO A 71 -7.71 22.11 -20.15
C PRO A 71 -7.01 20.76 -20.39
N SER A 72 -5.68 20.71 -20.32
CA SER A 72 -4.88 19.51 -20.61
C SER A 72 -4.72 18.62 -19.38
N GLY A 73 -4.66 17.30 -19.62
CA GLY A 73 -4.48 16.30 -18.58
C GLY A 73 -5.76 15.96 -17.83
N ALA A 74 -5.61 15.14 -16.78
CA ALA A 74 -6.74 14.69 -15.96
C ALA A 74 -6.27 14.36 -14.55
N ASN A 75 -7.19 14.51 -13.58
CA ASN A 75 -6.99 13.97 -12.25
C ASN A 75 -6.75 12.44 -12.34
N PRO A 76 -5.80 11.86 -11.59
CA PRO A 76 -5.48 10.43 -11.68
C PRO A 76 -6.68 9.48 -11.63
N LEU A 77 -7.70 9.80 -10.82
CA LEU A 77 -8.90 8.96 -10.68
C LEU A 77 -9.95 9.19 -11.78
N LYS A 78 -9.86 10.30 -12.52
CA LYS A 78 -10.79 10.67 -13.61
C LYS A 78 -10.18 10.45 -14.99
N ARG A 79 -9.05 9.75 -15.10
CA ARG A 79 -8.47 9.39 -16.40
C ARG A 79 -9.43 8.46 -17.15
N GLU A 80 -9.48 8.65 -18.46
CA GLU A 80 -10.02 7.65 -19.39
C GLU A 80 -9.37 6.30 -19.14
N ILE A 81 -10.13 5.21 -19.31
CA ILE A 81 -9.68 3.88 -18.89
C ILE A 81 -8.38 3.44 -19.55
N SER A 82 -8.18 3.76 -20.83
CA SER A 82 -6.95 3.48 -21.57
C SER A 82 -5.73 4.17 -20.94
N ASP A 83 -5.87 5.45 -20.60
CA ASP A 83 -4.84 6.25 -19.95
C ASP A 83 -4.61 5.86 -18.49
N TYR A 84 -5.67 5.47 -17.80
CA TYR A 84 -5.64 4.98 -16.43
C TYR A 84 -4.78 3.70 -16.34
N VAL A 85 -5.04 2.72 -17.21
CA VAL A 85 -4.25 1.48 -17.31
C VAL A 85 -2.80 1.79 -17.68
N ARG A 86 -2.56 2.65 -18.68
CA ARG A 86 -1.21 3.05 -19.14
C ARG A 86 -0.41 3.84 -18.09
N SER A 87 -1.07 4.40 -17.09
CA SER A 87 -0.44 5.08 -15.94
C SER A 87 -0.65 4.32 -14.63
N GLY A 88 -0.93 3.03 -14.73
CA GLY A 88 -1.33 2.20 -13.61
C GLY A 88 -0.21 1.29 -13.10
N PHE A 89 -0.44 0.75 -11.91
CA PHE A 89 0.28 -0.41 -11.41
C PHE A 89 -0.69 -1.32 -10.64
N ILE A 90 -0.29 -2.56 -10.42
CA ILE A 90 -1.06 -3.56 -9.67
C ILE A 90 -0.26 -3.97 -8.44
N ASN A 91 -0.89 -3.98 -7.27
CA ASN A 91 -0.34 -4.62 -6.07
C ASN A 91 -0.72 -6.11 -6.12
N LEU A 92 0.11 -6.94 -6.74
CA LEU A 92 -0.23 -8.32 -7.04
C LEU A 92 0.18 -9.25 -5.88
N ASP A 93 -0.70 -10.15 -5.46
CA ASP A 93 -0.32 -11.34 -4.69
C ASP A 93 0.25 -12.38 -5.66
N LYS A 94 1.57 -12.44 -5.74
CA LYS A 94 2.25 -13.40 -6.61
C LYS A 94 1.98 -14.83 -6.10
N PRO A 95 1.48 -15.75 -6.95
CA PRO A 95 1.34 -17.14 -6.55
C PRO A 95 2.71 -17.83 -6.41
N SER A 96 2.72 -18.93 -5.65
CA SER A 96 3.88 -19.81 -5.57
C SER A 96 4.03 -20.61 -6.86
N ASN A 97 5.28 -20.91 -7.23
CA ASN A 97 5.76 -21.64 -8.42
C ASN A 97 6.22 -20.80 -9.62
N PRO A 98 5.42 -19.94 -10.27
CA PRO A 98 5.93 -19.21 -11.41
C PRO A 98 6.96 -18.18 -10.98
N SER A 99 7.93 -17.91 -11.85
CA SER A 99 8.87 -16.81 -11.64
C SER A 99 8.15 -15.46 -11.72
N SER A 100 8.74 -14.43 -11.12
CA SER A 100 8.19 -13.07 -11.21
C SER A 100 8.10 -12.57 -12.66
N HIS A 101 9.03 -12.99 -13.53
CA HIS A 101 9.05 -12.59 -14.94
C HIS A 101 7.90 -13.23 -15.73
N GLU A 102 7.60 -14.51 -15.49
CA GLU A 102 6.46 -15.20 -16.11
C GLU A 102 5.14 -14.55 -15.70
N VAL A 103 4.96 -14.27 -14.41
CA VAL A 103 3.76 -13.59 -13.89
C VAL A 103 3.56 -12.24 -14.57
N VAL A 104 4.60 -11.41 -14.64
CA VAL A 104 4.53 -10.09 -15.27
C VAL A 104 4.29 -10.17 -16.79
N ALA A 105 4.78 -11.21 -17.45
CA ALA A 105 4.50 -11.49 -18.86
C ALA A 105 3.04 -11.91 -19.09
N TRP A 106 2.45 -12.70 -18.18
CA TRP A 106 1.03 -13.03 -18.24
C TRP A 106 0.14 -11.81 -18.02
N ILE A 107 0.44 -10.98 -17.02
CA ILE A 107 -0.29 -9.72 -16.80
C ILE A 107 -0.24 -8.82 -18.03
N ARG A 108 0.94 -8.70 -18.67
CA ARG A 108 1.10 -7.97 -19.94
C ARG A 108 0.16 -8.50 -21.03
N ARG A 109 0.08 -9.83 -21.16
CA ARG A 109 -0.77 -10.50 -22.16
C ARG A 109 -2.25 -10.31 -21.86
N ILE A 110 -2.66 -10.46 -20.60
CA ILE A 110 -4.05 -10.26 -20.16
C ILE A 110 -4.50 -8.84 -20.51
N LEU A 111 -3.74 -7.83 -20.07
CA LEU A 111 -4.09 -6.42 -20.27
C LEU A 111 -3.84 -5.90 -21.70
N ARG A 112 -3.20 -6.70 -22.56
CA ARG A 112 -2.80 -6.34 -23.94
C ARG A 112 -2.01 -5.03 -24.00
N VAL A 113 -1.05 -4.90 -23.09
CA VAL A 113 -0.14 -3.75 -23.00
C VAL A 113 1.24 -4.09 -23.57
N GLU A 114 1.99 -3.07 -24.00
CA GLU A 114 3.31 -3.20 -24.60
C GLU A 114 4.38 -3.48 -23.56
N LYS A 115 4.28 -2.81 -22.40
CA LYS A 115 5.33 -2.86 -21.38
C LYS A 115 4.81 -3.05 -19.97
N THR A 116 5.44 -3.97 -19.24
CA THR A 116 5.27 -4.16 -17.81
C THR A 116 6.63 -4.31 -17.12
N GLY A 117 6.68 -4.04 -15.82
CA GLY A 117 7.87 -4.23 -14.98
C GLY A 117 7.49 -4.40 -13.51
N HIS A 118 8.42 -4.79 -12.63
CA HIS A 118 8.07 -5.12 -11.24
C HIS A 118 9.04 -4.64 -10.16
N SER A 119 8.56 -4.50 -8.92
CA SER A 119 9.29 -3.95 -7.76
C SER A 119 10.41 -4.80 -7.17
N GLY A 120 10.88 -5.82 -7.88
CA GLY A 120 11.94 -6.72 -7.44
C GLY A 120 11.51 -8.17 -7.42
N THR A 121 12.41 -9.02 -7.90
CA THR A 121 12.16 -10.45 -8.15
C THR A 121 11.88 -11.18 -6.83
N LEU A 122 10.76 -11.90 -6.81
CA LEU A 122 10.49 -12.98 -5.88
C LEU A 122 10.93 -14.30 -6.52
N ASP A 123 11.63 -15.13 -5.76
CA ASP A 123 11.97 -16.49 -6.15
C ASP A 123 10.67 -17.27 -6.50
N PRO A 124 10.74 -18.30 -7.36
CA PRO A 124 9.59 -19.08 -7.80
C PRO A 124 8.61 -19.47 -6.68
N LYS A 125 9.13 -20.00 -5.56
CA LYS A 125 8.31 -20.47 -4.42
C LYS A 125 7.80 -19.37 -3.49
N VAL A 126 8.25 -18.13 -3.66
CA VAL A 126 7.91 -17.00 -2.78
C VAL A 126 6.63 -16.34 -3.25
N THR A 127 5.72 -16.07 -2.31
CA THR A 127 4.41 -15.45 -2.55
C THR A 127 4.36 -14.00 -2.05
N GLY A 128 3.23 -13.34 -2.27
CA GLY A 128 2.94 -12.02 -1.70
C GLY A 128 3.24 -10.87 -2.65
N CYS A 129 3.44 -9.70 -2.05
CA CYS A 129 3.43 -8.40 -2.71
C CYS A 129 4.44 -8.32 -3.87
N LEU A 130 3.95 -8.23 -5.10
CA LEU A 130 4.71 -7.91 -6.29
C LEU A 130 4.03 -6.72 -6.98
N ILE A 131 4.64 -5.53 -6.87
CA ILE A 131 4.10 -4.36 -7.56
C ILE A 131 4.45 -4.51 -9.03
N VAL A 132 3.42 -4.59 -9.88
CA VAL A 132 3.55 -4.69 -11.35
C VAL A 132 3.19 -3.34 -11.96
N CYS A 133 4.18 -2.60 -12.43
CA CYS A 133 3.99 -1.34 -13.12
C CYS A 133 3.64 -1.58 -14.59
N ILE A 134 2.70 -0.78 -15.12
CA ILE A 134 2.21 -0.85 -16.48
C ILE A 134 2.67 0.40 -17.24
N GLU A 135 3.20 0.22 -18.45
CA GLU A 135 3.52 1.28 -19.41
C GLU A 135 4.28 2.47 -18.81
N ARG A 136 3.66 3.65 -18.68
CA ARG A 136 4.30 4.87 -18.15
C ARG A 136 4.79 4.68 -16.72
N ALA A 137 4.08 3.88 -15.92
CA ALA A 137 4.48 3.57 -14.55
C ALA A 137 5.77 2.74 -14.47
N THR A 138 6.21 2.10 -15.56
CA THR A 138 7.47 1.33 -15.58
C THR A 138 8.70 2.20 -15.31
N ARG A 139 8.59 3.52 -15.50
CA ARG A 139 9.62 4.50 -15.11
C ARG A 139 9.92 4.49 -13.61
N LEU A 140 8.94 4.08 -12.79
CA LEU A 140 9.09 4.01 -11.33
C LEU A 140 9.72 2.70 -10.85
N VAL A 141 9.86 1.68 -11.70
CA VAL A 141 10.33 0.33 -11.30
C VAL A 141 11.65 0.38 -10.55
N LYS A 142 12.61 1.20 -11.01
CA LYS A 142 13.93 1.33 -10.36
C LYS A 142 13.81 1.80 -8.91
N SER A 143 12.94 2.78 -8.64
CA SER A 143 12.68 3.25 -7.27
C SER A 143 12.03 2.16 -6.41
N GLN A 144 11.09 1.40 -6.99
CA GLN A 144 10.39 0.34 -6.28
C GLN A 144 11.30 -0.85 -5.98
N GLN A 145 12.25 -1.16 -6.86
CA GLN A 145 13.26 -2.20 -6.63
C GLN A 145 14.17 -1.86 -5.45
N SER A 146 14.61 -0.61 -5.33
CA SER A 146 15.48 -0.15 -4.25
C SER A 146 14.77 0.09 -2.92
N ALA A 147 13.43 0.20 -2.92
CA ALA A 147 12.66 0.45 -1.70
C ALA A 147 12.78 -0.72 -0.70
N GLY A 148 12.69 -0.43 0.60
CA GLY A 148 12.71 -1.44 1.66
C GLY A 148 11.58 -2.46 1.52
N LYS A 149 11.81 -3.69 2.01
CA LYS A 149 10.90 -4.83 1.88
C LYS A 149 10.64 -5.44 3.25
N GLU A 150 9.45 -6.01 3.43
CA GLU A 150 9.17 -6.86 4.60
C GLU A 150 8.75 -8.26 4.16
N TYR A 151 9.11 -9.23 4.98
CA TYR A 151 8.78 -10.62 4.77
C TYR A 151 8.29 -11.27 6.05
N VAL A 152 7.44 -12.27 5.86
CA VAL A 152 7.21 -13.32 6.86
C VAL A 152 7.87 -14.59 6.31
N GLY A 153 8.82 -15.12 7.06
CA GLY A 153 9.63 -16.27 6.68
C GLY A 153 9.44 -17.42 7.67
N ILE A 154 9.56 -18.63 7.15
CA ILE A 154 9.63 -19.85 7.97
C ILE A 154 11.05 -20.41 7.84
N VAL A 155 11.76 -20.48 8.96
CA VAL A 155 13.04 -21.20 9.06
C VAL A 155 12.79 -22.61 9.56
N ARG A 156 13.38 -23.60 8.91
CA ARG A 156 13.48 -24.97 9.41
C ARG A 156 14.88 -25.19 9.96
N LEU A 157 14.97 -25.52 11.24
CA LEU A 157 16.22 -25.91 11.89
C LEU A 157 16.47 -27.40 11.65
N HIS A 158 17.74 -27.79 11.47
CA HIS A 158 18.05 -29.19 11.20
C HIS A 158 18.01 -30.06 12.46
N ASN A 159 18.21 -29.46 13.64
CA ASN A 159 18.10 -30.14 14.93
C ASN A 159 17.32 -29.29 15.95
N ALA A 160 16.91 -29.92 17.06
CA ALA A 160 16.25 -29.25 18.17
C ALA A 160 17.21 -28.24 18.85
N ILE A 161 16.63 -27.16 19.35
CA ILE A 161 17.32 -26.14 20.15
C ILE A 161 16.74 -26.14 21.56
N GLU A 162 17.42 -25.50 22.50
CA GLU A 162 17.07 -25.57 23.93
C GLU A 162 15.74 -24.86 24.24
N SER A 163 15.49 -23.73 23.58
CA SER A 163 14.29 -22.94 23.84
C SER A 163 13.96 -21.99 22.69
N GLU A 164 12.70 -21.55 22.63
CA GLU A 164 12.25 -20.46 21.76
C GLU A 164 13.04 -19.16 22.00
N ALA A 165 13.39 -18.87 23.26
CA ALA A 165 14.17 -17.69 23.63
C ALA A 165 15.55 -17.68 22.95
N GLN A 166 16.15 -18.84 22.71
CA GLN A 166 17.41 -18.96 21.98
C GLN A 166 17.26 -18.52 20.52
N LEU A 167 16.17 -18.94 19.86
CA LEU A 167 15.87 -18.52 18.50
C LEU A 167 15.55 -17.02 18.42
N ALA A 168 14.78 -16.48 19.37
CA ALA A 168 14.48 -15.06 19.43
C ALA A 168 15.74 -14.20 19.53
N ARG A 169 16.68 -14.56 20.41
CA ARG A 169 17.98 -13.89 20.55
C ARG A 169 18.83 -13.99 19.28
N ALA A 170 18.82 -15.14 18.60
CA ALA A 170 19.54 -15.32 17.35
C ALA A 170 18.98 -14.42 16.23
N ILE A 171 17.65 -14.26 16.16
CA ILE A 171 16.97 -13.35 15.22
C ILE A 171 17.32 -11.89 15.52
N GLU A 172 17.34 -11.50 16.80
CA GLU A 172 17.70 -10.15 17.24
C GLU A 172 19.18 -9.84 16.97
N THR A 173 20.08 -10.81 17.17
CA THR A 173 21.51 -10.68 16.88
C THR A 173 21.77 -10.41 15.39
N LEU A 174 20.92 -10.94 14.51
CA LEU A 174 20.99 -10.73 13.07
C LEU A 174 20.15 -9.52 12.63
N THR A 175 20.23 -8.41 13.38
CA THR A 175 19.70 -7.10 12.99
C THR A 175 20.84 -6.12 12.70
N GLY A 176 20.54 -5.03 12.00
CA GLY A 176 21.54 -4.05 11.57
C GLY A 176 22.28 -4.47 10.30
N ALA A 177 23.51 -3.98 10.15
CA ALA A 177 24.33 -4.17 8.95
C ALA A 177 24.99 -5.55 8.93
N LEU A 178 24.51 -6.44 8.05
CA LEU A 178 24.98 -7.82 7.96
C LEU A 178 25.77 -8.08 6.69
N PHE A 179 26.83 -8.88 6.82
CA PHE A 179 27.50 -9.47 5.67
C PHE A 179 26.63 -10.56 5.05
N GLN A 180 26.42 -10.47 3.74
CA GLN A 180 25.74 -11.50 2.97
C GLN A 180 26.50 -11.79 1.68
N ARG A 181 26.51 -13.06 1.31
CA ARG A 181 26.88 -13.48 -0.05
C ARG A 181 25.62 -14.01 -0.71
N PRO A 182 25.30 -13.57 -1.95
CA PRO A 182 24.20 -14.14 -2.71
C PRO A 182 24.28 -15.68 -2.79
N PRO A 183 23.14 -16.39 -2.82
CA PRO A 183 23.11 -17.82 -3.05
C PRO A 183 23.62 -18.17 -4.45
N LEU A 184 23.84 -19.47 -4.72
CA LEU A 184 24.32 -19.95 -6.02
C LEU A 184 23.36 -19.56 -7.15
N ILE A 185 22.06 -19.71 -6.92
CA ILE A 185 21.01 -19.31 -7.88
C ILE A 185 20.56 -17.90 -7.49
N ALA A 186 21.09 -16.91 -8.19
CA ALA A 186 20.78 -15.50 -7.98
C ALA A 186 20.85 -14.73 -9.30
N ALA A 187 20.04 -13.67 -9.43
CA ALA A 187 20.07 -12.78 -10.59
C ALA A 187 21.27 -11.79 -10.59
N VAL A 188 22.12 -11.84 -9.56
CA VAL A 188 23.23 -10.90 -9.35
C VAL A 188 24.53 -11.65 -9.08
N LYS A 189 25.65 -11.01 -9.43
CA LYS A 189 26.99 -11.58 -9.21
C LYS A 189 27.20 -11.95 -7.74
N ARG A 190 27.73 -13.15 -7.50
CA ARG A 190 27.97 -13.68 -6.17
C ARG A 190 29.23 -13.07 -5.55
N GLN A 191 29.06 -11.93 -4.87
CA GLN A 191 30.12 -11.23 -4.13
C GLN A 191 29.65 -10.90 -2.71
N LEU A 192 30.59 -10.82 -1.77
CA LEU A 192 30.29 -10.40 -0.40
C LEU A 192 29.81 -8.95 -0.41
N ARG A 193 28.74 -8.66 0.32
CA ARG A 193 28.15 -7.33 0.43
C ARG A 193 27.49 -7.13 1.78
N VAL A 194 27.32 -5.88 2.18
CA VAL A 194 26.60 -5.52 3.40
C VAL A 194 25.14 -5.21 3.05
N ARG A 195 24.20 -5.74 3.83
CA ARG A 195 22.77 -5.42 3.74
C ARG A 195 22.19 -5.24 5.13
N THR A 196 21.28 -4.29 5.25
CA THR A 196 20.72 -3.90 6.54
C THR A 196 19.39 -4.61 6.80
N ILE A 197 19.26 -5.26 7.96
CA ILE A 197 17.98 -5.63 8.54
C ILE A 197 17.60 -4.51 9.50
N TYR A 198 16.49 -3.83 9.23
CA TYR A 198 16.03 -2.70 10.05
C TYR A 198 15.41 -3.19 11.35
N GLU A 199 14.61 -4.25 11.25
CA GLU A 199 13.88 -4.83 12.37
C GLU A 199 13.56 -6.30 12.07
N SER A 200 13.53 -7.13 13.09
CA SER A 200 13.11 -8.53 13.00
C SER A 200 12.37 -8.94 14.27
N LYS A 201 11.43 -9.87 14.13
CA LYS A 201 10.62 -10.35 15.24
C LYS A 201 10.31 -11.83 15.06
N LEU A 202 10.53 -12.63 16.11
CA LEU A 202 10.00 -13.98 16.17
C LEU A 202 8.49 -13.92 16.42
N VAL A 203 7.73 -14.65 15.62
CA VAL A 203 6.27 -14.76 15.73
C VAL A 203 5.90 -16.00 16.50
N GLU A 204 6.47 -17.15 16.13
CA GLU A 204 6.15 -18.44 16.72
C GLU A 204 7.31 -19.41 16.49
N TYR A 205 7.50 -20.36 17.42
CA TYR A 205 8.42 -21.48 17.25
C TYR A 205 7.75 -22.79 17.67
N ASP A 206 7.78 -23.77 16.77
CA ASP A 206 7.35 -25.15 17.02
C ASP A 206 8.61 -26.05 17.18
N PRO A 207 8.91 -26.52 18.41
CA PRO A 207 10.07 -27.37 18.68
C PRO A 207 9.98 -28.76 18.04
N GLU A 208 8.78 -29.35 17.94
CA GLU A 208 8.60 -30.71 17.40
C GLU A 208 8.88 -30.72 15.90
N ARG A 209 8.32 -29.73 15.19
CA ARG A 209 8.53 -29.56 13.75
C ARG A 209 9.84 -28.87 13.40
N ARG A 210 10.49 -28.24 14.39
CA ARG A 210 11.70 -27.42 14.26
C ARG A 210 11.48 -26.26 13.28
N LEU A 211 10.31 -25.62 13.37
CA LEU A 211 9.91 -24.53 12.49
C LEU A 211 9.76 -23.24 13.30
N GLY A 212 10.44 -22.18 12.86
CA GLY A 212 10.30 -20.84 13.40
C GLY A 212 9.68 -19.90 12.37
N ILE A 213 8.63 -19.19 12.75
CA ILE A 213 8.00 -18.13 11.95
C ILE A 213 8.53 -16.79 12.43
N PHE A 214 9.04 -15.97 11.52
CA PHE A 214 9.55 -14.65 11.86
C PHE A 214 9.14 -13.61 10.83
N TRP A 215 8.98 -12.38 11.30
CA TRP A 215 8.84 -11.20 10.46
C TRP A 215 10.16 -10.46 10.38
N VAL A 216 10.46 -9.86 9.22
CA VAL A 216 11.70 -9.10 9.00
C VAL A 216 11.46 -7.93 8.06
N SER A 217 11.94 -6.75 8.45
CA SER A 217 12.03 -5.54 7.63
C SER A 217 13.47 -5.31 7.22
N CYS A 218 13.74 -5.20 5.92
CA CYS A 218 15.11 -5.17 5.41
C CYS A 218 15.30 -4.27 4.19
N GLU A 219 16.56 -3.92 3.96
CA GLU A 219 17.05 -3.26 2.77
C GLU A 219 16.80 -4.10 1.51
N ALA A 220 16.60 -3.45 0.37
CA ALA A 220 16.50 -4.12 -0.92
C ALA A 220 17.74 -4.97 -1.23
N GLY A 221 17.50 -6.19 -1.71
CA GLY A 221 18.56 -7.15 -2.04
C GLY A 221 19.09 -7.95 -0.85
N THR A 222 18.48 -7.81 0.34
CA THR A 222 18.70 -8.76 1.45
C THR A 222 18.16 -10.14 1.08
N TYR A 223 18.98 -11.18 1.21
CA TYR A 223 18.57 -12.55 0.96
C TYR A 223 18.08 -13.23 2.24
N ILE A 224 16.76 -13.39 2.36
CA ILE A 224 16.16 -14.07 3.52
C ILE A 224 16.56 -15.55 3.59
N ARG A 225 16.83 -16.17 2.44
CA ARG A 225 17.41 -17.53 2.37
C ARG A 225 18.77 -17.60 3.08
N THR A 226 19.64 -16.62 2.84
CA THR A 226 20.95 -16.53 3.48
C THR A 226 20.80 -16.21 4.98
N LEU A 227 19.83 -15.38 5.36
CA LEU A 227 19.50 -15.12 6.76
C LEU A 227 19.13 -16.42 7.51
N CYS A 228 18.30 -17.29 6.90
CA CYS A 228 17.93 -18.57 7.51
C CYS A 228 19.13 -19.51 7.71
N VAL A 229 20.09 -19.50 6.76
CA VAL A 229 21.35 -20.25 6.90
C VAL A 229 22.18 -19.66 8.05
N HIS A 230 22.31 -18.33 8.13
CA HIS A 230 23.06 -17.67 9.20
C HIS A 230 22.45 -17.94 10.58
N LEU A 231 21.12 -17.94 10.70
CA LEU A 231 20.42 -18.34 11.93
C LEU A 231 20.83 -19.76 12.34
N GLY A 232 20.79 -20.70 11.41
CA GLY A 232 21.22 -22.07 11.65
C GLY A 232 22.68 -22.21 12.09
N LEU A 233 23.59 -21.44 11.48
CA LEU A 233 25.01 -21.40 11.85
C LEU A 233 25.23 -20.82 13.25
N LEU A 234 24.54 -19.72 13.57
CA LEU A 234 24.63 -19.06 14.87
C LEU A 234 24.10 -19.95 16.00
N LEU A 235 23.06 -20.73 15.73
CA LEU A 235 22.48 -21.71 16.66
C LEU A 235 23.28 -23.02 16.75
N GLY A 236 24.24 -23.26 15.86
CA GLY A 236 25.05 -24.49 15.80
C GLY A 236 24.33 -25.73 15.27
N VAL A 237 23.01 -25.67 15.05
CA VAL A 237 22.20 -26.81 14.56
C VAL A 237 22.03 -26.84 13.04
N GLY A 238 22.36 -25.75 12.34
CA GLY A 238 22.06 -25.58 10.92
C GLY A 238 20.59 -25.24 10.66
N GLY A 239 20.32 -24.62 9.51
CA GLY A 239 18.99 -24.12 9.19
C GLY A 239 18.84 -23.72 7.74
N GLN A 240 17.60 -23.79 7.26
CA GLN A 240 17.23 -23.46 5.89
C GLN A 240 15.88 -22.75 5.84
N MET A 241 15.67 -21.98 4.77
CA MET A 241 14.39 -21.34 4.52
C MET A 241 13.39 -22.37 4.00
N GLN A 242 12.30 -22.58 4.74
CA GLN A 242 11.23 -23.48 4.37
C GLN A 242 10.26 -22.78 3.40
N GLU A 243 9.73 -21.63 3.82
CA GLU A 243 8.76 -20.83 3.07
C GLU A 243 8.99 -19.34 3.30
N LEU A 244 8.49 -18.51 2.39
CA LEU A 244 8.64 -17.07 2.46
C LEU A 244 7.47 -16.38 1.74
N ARG A 245 6.92 -15.36 2.39
CA ARG A 245 5.94 -14.44 1.83
C ARG A 245 6.45 -13.01 1.97
N ARG A 246 6.40 -12.23 0.91
CA ARG A 246 6.69 -10.79 0.96
C ARG A 246 5.42 -10.03 1.33
N VAL A 247 5.36 -9.51 2.55
CA VAL A 247 4.17 -8.82 3.07
C VAL A 247 4.15 -7.33 2.73
N ARG A 248 5.33 -6.73 2.46
CA ARG A 248 5.44 -5.32 2.04
C ARG A 248 6.51 -5.10 0.98
N SER A 249 6.21 -4.26 -0.02
CA SER A 249 7.15 -3.76 -1.01
C SER A 249 7.10 -2.24 -1.10
N GLY A 250 8.11 -1.56 -0.56
CA GLY A 250 8.11 -0.10 -0.48
C GLY A 250 6.95 0.38 0.37
N ILE A 251 6.09 1.21 -0.20
CA ILE A 251 4.97 1.82 0.51
C ILE A 251 3.71 0.95 0.57
N LEU A 252 3.65 -0.17 -0.17
CA LEU A 252 2.46 -1.02 -0.22
C LEU A 252 2.67 -2.35 0.50
N GLY A 253 1.73 -2.70 1.36
CA GLY A 253 1.59 -3.99 2.02
C GLY A 253 0.48 -4.85 1.43
N GLU A 254 0.21 -5.98 2.08
CA GLU A 254 -0.89 -6.90 1.74
C GLU A 254 -2.28 -6.34 2.01
N THR A 255 -2.41 -5.39 2.94
CA THR A 255 -3.67 -4.69 3.22
C THR A 255 -3.98 -3.60 2.19
N ASP A 256 -3.03 -3.21 1.35
CA ASP A 256 -3.15 -2.06 0.45
C ASP A 256 -3.71 -2.45 -0.93
N ASN A 257 -4.96 -2.94 -0.96
CA ASN A 257 -5.65 -3.36 -2.19
C ASN A 257 -4.82 -4.36 -3.01
N MET A 258 -4.39 -5.42 -2.34
CA MET A 258 -3.72 -6.53 -2.98
C MET A 258 -4.72 -7.38 -3.76
N VAL A 259 -4.34 -7.79 -4.97
CA VAL A 259 -5.21 -8.56 -5.88
C VAL A 259 -4.48 -9.77 -6.46
N THR A 260 -5.21 -10.77 -6.88
CA THR A 260 -4.67 -11.98 -7.50
C THR A 260 -4.62 -11.86 -9.03
N MET A 261 -3.96 -12.82 -9.69
CA MET A 261 -4.04 -12.90 -11.16
C MET A 261 -5.44 -13.23 -11.67
N HIS A 262 -6.25 -13.94 -10.88
CA HIS A 262 -7.64 -14.22 -11.22
C HIS A 262 -8.45 -12.92 -11.28
N ASP A 263 -8.29 -12.05 -10.27
CA ASP A 263 -8.94 -10.73 -10.28
C ASP A 263 -8.57 -9.91 -11.52
N VAL A 264 -7.30 -9.95 -11.95
CA VAL A 264 -6.84 -9.20 -13.14
C VAL A 264 -7.44 -9.77 -14.43
N LEU A 265 -7.51 -11.10 -14.55
CA LEU A 265 -8.14 -11.77 -15.69
C LEU A 265 -9.64 -11.46 -15.75
N ASP A 266 -10.33 -11.59 -14.63
CA ASP A 266 -11.77 -11.35 -14.51
C ASP A 266 -12.11 -9.88 -14.78
N ALA A 267 -11.31 -8.95 -14.26
CA ALA A 267 -11.47 -7.52 -14.52
C ALA A 267 -11.33 -7.19 -16.01
N GLN A 268 -10.35 -7.79 -16.68
CA GLN A 268 -10.18 -7.59 -18.12
C GLN A 268 -11.34 -8.19 -18.92
N TRP A 269 -11.78 -9.39 -18.54
CA TRP A 269 -12.92 -10.06 -19.18
C TRP A 269 -14.21 -9.24 -19.01
N GLN A 270 -14.48 -8.72 -17.81
CA GLN A 270 -15.64 -7.87 -17.53
C GLN A 270 -15.66 -6.63 -18.43
N TYR A 271 -14.51 -5.98 -18.58
CA TYR A 271 -14.40 -4.82 -19.48
C TYR A 271 -14.62 -5.20 -20.95
N ASP A 272 -14.09 -6.34 -21.39
CA ASP A 272 -14.20 -6.76 -22.78
C ASP A 272 -15.64 -7.07 -23.19
N ASN A 273 -16.36 -7.79 -22.33
CA ASN A 273 -17.71 -8.30 -22.60
C ASN A 273 -18.80 -7.29 -22.23
N ASN A 274 -18.64 -6.55 -21.14
CA ASN A 274 -19.71 -5.71 -20.59
C ASN A 274 -19.41 -4.21 -20.68
N LYS A 275 -18.21 -3.82 -21.13
CA LYS A 275 -17.73 -2.42 -21.17
C LYS A 275 -17.76 -1.71 -19.81
N ASP A 276 -17.78 -2.49 -18.74
CA ASP A 276 -17.72 -2.01 -17.36
C ASP A 276 -16.27 -1.94 -16.90
N ASP A 277 -15.77 -0.73 -16.64
CA ASP A 277 -14.39 -0.48 -16.24
C ASP A 277 -14.18 -0.43 -14.72
N SER A 278 -15.25 -0.58 -13.92
CA SER A 278 -15.20 -0.46 -12.45
C SER A 278 -14.24 -1.48 -11.84
N TYR A 279 -14.23 -2.70 -12.36
CA TYR A 279 -13.33 -3.76 -11.88
C TYR A 279 -11.88 -3.48 -12.30
N LEU A 280 -11.62 -3.02 -13.52
CA LEU A 280 -10.27 -2.61 -13.91
C LEU A 280 -9.74 -1.47 -13.02
N ARG A 281 -10.59 -0.50 -12.68
CA ARG A 281 -10.26 0.60 -11.74
C ARG A 281 -10.07 0.14 -10.30
N ARG A 282 -10.59 -1.04 -9.92
CA ARG A 282 -10.35 -1.67 -8.62
C ARG A 282 -8.99 -2.35 -8.57
N VAL A 283 -8.63 -3.11 -9.61
CA VAL A 283 -7.40 -3.93 -9.62
C VAL A 283 -6.15 -3.13 -9.98
N ILE A 284 -6.30 -2.08 -10.81
CA ILE A 284 -5.21 -1.18 -11.18
C ILE A 284 -5.30 0.08 -10.33
N LEU A 285 -4.17 0.48 -9.75
CA LEU A 285 -4.02 1.71 -8.98
C LEU A 285 -3.23 2.74 -9.78
N PRO A 286 -3.52 4.04 -9.67
CA PRO A 286 -2.78 5.08 -10.39
C PRO A 286 -1.37 5.22 -9.80
N LEU A 287 -0.35 5.39 -10.66
CA LEU A 287 1.06 5.48 -10.27
C LEU A 287 1.35 6.50 -9.16
N GLU A 288 0.54 7.54 -9.04
CA GLU A 288 0.62 8.55 -7.99
C GLU A 288 0.52 7.95 -6.59
N LYS A 289 -0.16 6.81 -6.42
CA LYS A 289 -0.24 6.12 -5.14
C LYS A 289 1.15 5.71 -4.64
N LEU A 290 2.09 5.37 -5.53
CA LEU A 290 3.49 5.04 -5.19
C LEU A 290 4.31 6.24 -4.69
N LEU A 291 3.80 7.46 -4.84
CA LEU A 291 4.51 8.70 -4.57
C LEU A 291 4.00 9.43 -3.32
N THR A 292 2.98 8.90 -2.64
CA THR A 292 2.30 9.55 -1.50
C THR A 292 3.19 9.82 -0.30
N SER A 293 4.30 9.10 -0.14
CA SER A 293 5.28 9.34 0.93
C SER A 293 6.21 10.52 0.67
N HIS A 294 6.23 11.10 -0.54
CA HIS A 294 7.14 12.17 -0.90
C HIS A 294 6.58 13.54 -0.49
N LYS A 295 7.49 14.46 -0.13
CA LYS A 295 7.15 15.88 0.00
C LYS A 295 6.78 16.43 -1.37
N ARG A 296 5.78 17.32 -1.41
CA ARG A 296 5.13 17.76 -2.65
C ARG A 296 5.48 19.22 -2.95
N LEU A 297 5.69 19.50 -4.23
CA LEU A 297 5.69 20.84 -4.81
C LEU A 297 4.71 20.84 -5.97
N VAL A 298 3.80 21.81 -5.99
CA VAL A 298 2.77 21.93 -7.03
C VAL A 298 3.20 23.01 -8.00
N MET A 299 3.28 22.67 -9.28
CA MET A 299 3.65 23.59 -10.35
C MET A 299 2.41 24.21 -10.96
N LYS A 300 2.52 25.46 -11.43
CA LYS A 300 1.46 26.08 -12.25
C LYS A 300 1.34 25.36 -13.58
N ASP A 301 0.13 25.28 -14.11
CA ASP A 301 -0.16 24.62 -15.39
C ASP A 301 0.72 25.17 -16.52
N SER A 302 0.93 26.49 -16.60
CA SER A 302 1.77 27.12 -17.62
C SER A 302 3.24 26.71 -17.58
N ALA A 303 3.72 26.11 -16.48
CA ALA A 303 5.08 25.61 -16.33
C ALA A 303 5.19 24.10 -16.63
N VAL A 304 4.07 23.41 -16.80
CA VAL A 304 4.00 22.02 -17.21
C VAL A 304 3.86 22.02 -18.74
N SER A 305 4.92 21.68 -19.47
CA SER A 305 4.83 21.54 -20.92
C SER A 305 3.80 20.47 -21.27
N SER A 306 2.84 20.83 -22.14
CA SER A 306 1.89 19.91 -22.78
C SER A 306 2.58 18.97 -23.75
#